data_AF-A0A377Z7D2-F1
#
_entry.id   AF-A0A377Z7D2-F1
#
_cell.length_a   1.000
_cell.length_b   1.000
_cell.length_c   1.000
_cell.angle_alpha   90.00
_cell.angle_beta   90.00
_cell.angle_gamma   90.00
#
_symmetry.space_group_name_H-M   'P 1'
#
loop_
_entity.id
_entity.type
_entity.pdbx_description
1 polymer ?
#
loop_
_entity_poly.entity_id
_entity_poly.type
_entity_poly.pdbx_seq_one_letter_code
_entity_poly.pdbx_strand_id
1 'polypeptide(L)'
;MPMRKSASKTLSLGVVIPDITFQLAKEDAQMALFSPYDVERLYGKPFADCAIGDLYPQLVADERVRKRWIRARDLFQRLAEIQFESGYPYIMFEDTVNRASPVAGRVTMSNLCSEILQVSTPSAYNEDLSYAHIGEDISCNLGSLNIAHTMDSPDFGRTIATAVRALTAVSDMSDIQSVPSVAAGNAASHAIGLGQMNLHGYLAREGIAYGSPEGLDFTNIYFYTVTWHALHTSMQLARERGQRFAGFEQSRYASGAYFDKYLQEEWQPKTERVRTLFARAGISLPDRESWRQLRDDVMRYGIYNRYLQAVPPTGSISYINHATSSIHPIVSKIEIRKEGKTGRVYYPAPFMNNDNLALYQDAYEIGPEKIIDTYAEATRHVDQGLSLTLFFPDTATTRDINKAQIYAWKKGIKTLYYIRLRQLALEGTEIEGCVSCAL
;
A
#
# COMPACT_ATOMS: atom_id res chain seq x y z
N MET A 1 -4.93 -6.88 43.82
CA MET A 1 -4.63 -7.22 42.42
C MET A 1 -4.48 -5.91 41.66
N PRO A 2 -3.26 -5.51 41.23
CA PRO A 2 -3.09 -4.23 40.55
C PRO A 2 -3.73 -4.32 39.15
N MET A 3 -4.70 -3.44 38.86
CA MET A 3 -5.25 -3.29 37.51
C MET A 3 -4.10 -2.96 36.55
N ARG A 4 -3.79 -3.86 35.62
CA ARG A 4 -2.89 -3.55 34.52
C ARG A 4 -3.52 -2.42 33.70
N LYS A 5 -2.90 -1.24 33.71
CA LYS A 5 -3.22 -0.08 32.85
C LYS A 5 -2.89 -0.37 31.36
N SER A 6 -3.25 -1.55 30.83
CA SER A 6 -2.71 -2.08 29.57
C SER A 6 -3.72 -2.14 28.42
N ALA A 7 -4.93 -1.60 28.57
CA ALA A 7 -5.95 -1.63 27.52
C ALA A 7 -6.04 -0.29 26.80
N SER A 8 -5.31 -0.13 25.69
CA SER A 8 -5.60 0.91 24.72
C SER A 8 -6.73 0.44 23.81
N LYS A 9 -7.89 1.10 23.87
CA LYS A 9 -9.10 0.70 23.12
C LYS A 9 -9.23 1.39 21.75
N THR A 10 -8.43 2.42 21.49
CA THR A 10 -8.59 3.30 20.33
C THR A 10 -7.35 3.37 19.44
N LEU A 11 -6.22 2.78 19.86
CA LEU A 11 -5.01 2.72 19.03
C LEU A 11 -5.04 1.48 18.14
N SER A 12 -4.92 1.69 16.83
CA SER A 12 -4.54 0.64 15.90
C SER A 12 -3.09 0.21 16.13
N LEU A 13 -2.81 -1.07 15.90
CA LEU A 13 -1.46 -1.63 16.05
C LEU A 13 -0.92 -2.00 14.66
N GLY A 14 0.37 -1.75 14.43
CA GLY A 14 1.11 -2.21 13.25
C GLY A 14 2.41 -2.86 13.67
N VAL A 15 2.84 -3.89 12.93
CA VAL A 15 4.07 -4.64 13.18
C VAL A 15 4.92 -4.66 11.91
N VAL A 16 6.17 -4.24 12.06
CA VAL A 16 7.19 -4.32 11.01
C VAL A 16 7.91 -5.66 11.14
N ILE A 17 7.92 -6.45 10.07
CA ILE A 17 8.46 -7.81 10.06
C ILE A 17 9.53 -7.94 8.96
N PRO A 18 10.82 -8.14 9.31
CA PRO A 18 11.87 -8.44 8.35
C PRO A 18 11.82 -9.91 7.88
N ASP A 19 12.47 -10.21 6.77
CA ASP A 19 12.52 -11.54 6.13
C ASP A 19 13.08 -12.60 7.09
N ILE A 20 14.06 -12.23 7.93
CA ILE A 20 14.70 -13.13 8.88
C ILE A 20 13.68 -13.73 9.88
N THR A 21 12.64 -12.99 10.25
CA THR A 21 11.60 -13.49 11.16
C THR A 21 10.82 -14.65 10.52
N PHE A 22 10.54 -14.59 9.21
CA PHE A 22 9.91 -15.68 8.47
C PHE A 22 10.84 -16.90 8.33
N GLN A 23 12.13 -16.67 8.08
CA GLN A 23 13.13 -17.74 7.99
C GLN A 23 13.23 -18.52 9.30
N LEU A 24 13.36 -17.80 10.43
CA LEU A 24 13.40 -18.39 11.76
C LEU A 24 12.11 -19.18 12.08
N ALA A 25 10.93 -18.64 11.73
CA ALA A 25 9.67 -19.34 11.94
C ALA A 25 9.53 -20.60 11.10
N LYS A 26 10.04 -20.60 9.86
CA LYS A 26 10.09 -21.78 8.99
C LYS A 26 10.90 -22.89 9.63
N GLU A 27 12.06 -22.55 10.18
CA GLU A 27 13.02 -23.47 10.81
C GLU A 27 12.66 -23.86 12.26
N ASP A 28 11.57 -23.32 12.79
CA ASP A 28 11.18 -23.48 14.20
C ASP A 28 12.22 -22.97 15.21
N ALA A 29 12.97 -21.94 14.82
CA ALA A 29 14.07 -21.38 15.58
C ALA A 29 13.62 -20.35 16.63
N GLN A 30 14.55 -20.01 17.53
CA GLN A 30 14.42 -18.88 18.44
C GLN A 30 14.71 -17.57 17.69
N MET A 31 13.91 -16.55 17.95
CA MET A 31 14.10 -15.18 17.50
C MET A 31 14.64 -14.31 18.63
N ALA A 32 15.71 -13.59 18.34
CA ALA A 32 16.30 -12.61 19.24
C ALA A 32 15.54 -11.27 19.15
N LEU A 33 15.19 -10.73 20.31
CA LEU A 33 14.70 -9.37 20.50
C LEU A 33 15.85 -8.55 21.09
N PHE A 34 16.33 -7.56 20.34
CA PHE A 34 17.47 -6.73 20.73
C PHE A 34 17.02 -5.51 21.53
N SER A 35 17.87 -5.08 22.47
CA SER A 35 17.70 -3.83 23.22
C SER A 35 17.99 -2.63 22.31
N PRO A 36 17.00 -1.75 22.02
CA PRO A 36 17.22 -0.59 21.16
C PRO A 36 18.30 0.35 21.70
N TYR A 37 18.35 0.52 23.03
CA TYR A 37 19.35 1.33 23.72
C TYR A 37 20.78 0.83 23.48
N ASP A 38 21.01 -0.49 23.57
CA ASP A 38 22.35 -1.04 23.36
C ASP A 38 22.75 -0.96 21.88
N VAL A 39 21.81 -1.22 20.96
CA VAL A 39 22.06 -1.08 19.52
C VAL A 39 22.46 0.35 19.19
N GLU A 40 21.70 1.34 19.65
CA GLU A 40 22.00 2.74 19.35
C GLU A 40 23.34 3.19 19.93
N ARG A 41 23.62 2.83 21.20
CA ARG A 41 24.89 3.17 21.86
C ARG A 41 26.10 2.52 21.20
N LEU A 42 25.98 1.28 20.71
CA LEU A 42 27.11 0.50 20.16
C LEU A 42 27.30 0.67 18.65
N TYR A 43 26.21 0.89 17.91
CA TYR A 43 26.20 0.95 16.44
C TYR A 43 25.93 2.37 15.91
N GLY A 44 25.66 3.34 16.79
CA GLY A 44 25.55 4.77 16.45
C GLY A 44 24.33 5.13 15.62
N LYS A 45 23.30 4.26 15.59
CA LYS A 45 22.04 4.47 14.87
C LYS A 45 20.85 4.00 15.69
N PRO A 46 19.72 4.73 15.69
CA PRO A 46 18.48 4.23 16.27
C PRO A 46 18.12 2.86 15.72
N PHE A 47 17.51 2.01 16.55
CA PHE A 47 17.17 0.64 16.17
C PHE A 47 16.30 0.55 14.92
N ALA A 48 15.35 1.48 14.76
CA ALA A 48 14.45 1.53 13.60
C ALA A 48 15.19 1.82 12.29
N ASP A 49 16.33 2.51 12.34
CA ASP A 49 17.12 2.88 11.16
C ASP A 49 18.16 1.81 10.79
N CYS A 50 18.20 0.71 11.54
CA CYS A 50 19.07 -0.43 11.29
C CYS A 50 18.41 -1.42 10.33
N ALA A 51 19.18 -1.97 9.39
CA ALA A 51 18.73 -3.09 8.57
C ALA A 51 18.82 -4.39 9.40
N ILE A 52 17.76 -4.70 10.15
CA ILE A 52 17.77 -5.81 11.11
C ILE A 52 18.07 -7.15 10.45
N GLY A 53 17.52 -7.41 9.25
CA GLY A 53 17.83 -8.64 8.50
C GLY A 53 19.34 -8.84 8.27
N ASP A 54 20.02 -7.80 7.79
CA ASP A 54 21.46 -7.85 7.48
C ASP A 54 22.33 -7.89 8.75
N LEU A 55 21.92 -7.16 9.79
CA LEU A 55 22.66 -7.06 11.05
C LEU A 55 22.36 -8.22 12.01
N TYR A 56 21.34 -9.04 11.74
CA TYR A 56 20.87 -10.08 12.67
C TYR A 56 22.00 -10.99 13.18
N PRO A 57 22.88 -11.56 12.33
CA PRO A 57 23.96 -12.44 12.80
C PRO A 57 24.97 -11.71 13.69
N GLN A 58 25.30 -10.47 13.33
CA GLN A 58 26.25 -9.64 14.08
C GLN A 58 25.67 -9.26 15.45
N LEU A 59 24.41 -8.83 15.48
CA LEU A 59 23.72 -8.47 16.71
C LEU A 59 23.56 -9.68 17.62
N VAL A 60 23.25 -10.87 17.09
CA VAL A 60 23.18 -12.12 17.86
C VAL A 60 24.54 -12.46 18.49
N ALA A 61 25.64 -12.30 17.76
CA ALA A 61 26.98 -12.61 18.25
C ALA A 61 27.52 -11.58 19.26
N ASP A 62 27.10 -10.32 19.21
CA ASP A 62 27.65 -9.27 20.09
C ASP A 62 27.11 -9.37 21.52
N GLU A 63 27.88 -9.96 22.43
CA GLU A 63 27.52 -10.14 23.86
C GLU A 63 27.18 -8.83 24.60
N ARG A 64 27.64 -7.68 24.09
CA ARG A 64 27.37 -6.36 24.69
C ARG A 64 25.94 -5.89 24.42
N VAL A 65 25.28 -6.43 23.39
CA VAL A 65 23.88 -6.14 23.08
C VAL A 65 22.99 -7.05 23.93
N ARG A 66 22.15 -6.47 24.78
CA ARG A 66 21.16 -7.26 25.54
C ARG A 66 20.11 -7.86 24.61
N LYS A 67 19.80 -9.13 24.83
CA LYS A 67 18.84 -9.92 24.03
C LYS A 67 17.80 -10.59 24.91
N ARG A 68 16.59 -10.74 24.37
CA ARG A 68 15.60 -11.70 24.84
C ARG A 68 15.28 -12.67 23.72
N TRP A 69 14.85 -13.87 24.05
CA TRP A 69 14.55 -14.91 23.07
C TRP A 69 13.09 -15.30 23.16
N ILE A 70 12.45 -15.42 22.00
CA ILE A 70 11.12 -16.00 21.86
C ILE A 70 11.14 -17.01 20.72
N ARG A 71 10.24 -17.99 20.72
CA ARG A 71 10.10 -18.87 19.55
C ARG A 71 9.44 -18.09 18.41
N ALA A 72 10.03 -18.12 17.22
CA ALA A 72 9.54 -17.31 16.09
C ALA A 72 8.10 -17.67 15.68
N ARG A 73 7.72 -18.95 15.75
CA ARG A 73 6.35 -19.40 15.46
C ARG A 73 5.31 -18.86 16.43
N ASP A 74 5.67 -18.69 17.70
CA ASP A 74 4.74 -18.19 18.73
C ASP A 74 4.38 -16.72 18.46
N LEU A 75 5.28 -15.94 17.85
CA LEU A 75 4.97 -14.59 17.38
C LEU A 75 3.86 -14.62 16.32
N PHE A 76 4.02 -15.41 15.25
CA PHE A 76 3.02 -15.50 14.18
C PHE A 76 1.69 -16.07 14.67
N GLN A 77 1.74 -17.06 15.57
CA GLN A 77 0.53 -17.53 16.25
C GLN A 77 -0.18 -16.38 16.97
N ARG A 78 0.55 -15.59 17.76
CA ARG A 78 -0.02 -14.47 18.51
C ARG A 78 -0.55 -13.36 17.59
N LEU A 79 0.15 -13.05 16.50
CA LEU A 79 -0.30 -12.08 15.51
C LEU A 79 -1.65 -12.50 14.90
N ALA A 80 -1.76 -13.77 14.48
CA ALA A 80 -2.97 -14.29 13.89
C ALA A 80 -4.14 -14.36 14.90
N GLU A 81 -3.90 -14.68 16.16
CA GLU A 81 -4.90 -14.63 17.23
C GLU A 81 -5.47 -13.21 17.40
N ILE A 82 -4.60 -12.19 17.49
CA ILE A 82 -5.04 -10.80 17.67
C ILE A 82 -5.77 -10.28 16.42
N GLN A 83 -5.28 -10.63 15.22
CA GLN A 83 -5.95 -10.31 13.95
C GLN A 83 -7.32 -10.98 13.84
N PHE A 84 -7.47 -12.20 14.33
CA PHE A 84 -8.75 -12.88 14.35
C PHE A 84 -9.77 -12.13 15.22
N GLU A 85 -9.34 -11.60 16.37
CA GLU A 85 -10.22 -10.90 17.32
C GLU A 85 -10.53 -9.45 16.91
N SER A 86 -9.56 -8.74 16.36
CA SER A 86 -9.62 -7.27 16.19
C SER A 86 -9.34 -6.77 14.78
N GLY A 87 -8.99 -7.68 13.86
CA GLY A 87 -8.66 -7.39 12.47
C GLY A 87 -7.27 -6.81 12.22
N TYR A 88 -6.63 -6.23 13.23
CA TYR A 88 -5.21 -5.82 13.26
C TYR A 88 -4.45 -6.70 14.27
N PRO A 89 -3.11 -6.69 14.35
CA PRO A 89 -2.16 -5.71 13.83
C PRO A 89 -2.05 -5.67 12.31
N TYR A 90 -1.75 -4.48 11.78
CA TYR A 90 -1.26 -4.30 10.41
C TYR A 90 0.13 -4.94 10.29
N ILE A 91 0.51 -5.39 9.10
CA ILE A 91 1.85 -5.95 8.85
C ILE A 91 2.53 -5.13 7.77
N MET A 92 3.79 -4.75 8.01
CA MET A 92 4.68 -4.18 6.99
C MET A 92 5.88 -5.12 6.80
N PHE A 93 6.07 -5.59 5.58
CA PHE A 93 7.19 -6.46 5.21
C PHE A 93 8.43 -5.62 4.93
N GLU A 94 9.23 -5.37 5.96
CA GLU A 94 10.31 -4.37 5.98
C GLU A 94 11.24 -4.48 4.76
N ASP A 95 11.76 -5.68 4.52
CA ASP A 95 12.75 -5.93 3.48
C ASP A 95 12.12 -5.86 2.09
N THR A 96 10.86 -6.29 1.92
CA THR A 96 10.12 -6.10 0.67
C THR A 96 9.94 -4.62 0.33
N VAL A 97 9.55 -3.81 1.32
CA VAL A 97 9.39 -2.35 1.13
C VAL A 97 10.72 -1.69 0.77
N ASN A 98 11.75 -1.91 1.58
CA ASN A 98 13.03 -1.21 1.41
C ASN A 98 13.78 -1.68 0.14
N ARG A 99 13.64 -2.95 -0.25
CA ARG A 99 14.19 -3.45 -1.52
C ARG A 99 13.53 -2.80 -2.73
N ALA A 100 12.22 -2.52 -2.65
CA ALA A 100 11.45 -1.89 -3.73
C ALA A 100 11.53 -0.35 -3.73
N SER A 101 11.85 0.28 -2.59
CA SER A 101 11.92 1.75 -2.47
C SER A 101 12.93 2.36 -3.46
N PRO A 102 12.53 3.36 -4.26
CA PRO A 102 13.43 4.06 -5.17
C PRO A 102 14.21 5.19 -4.49
N VAL A 103 13.87 5.56 -3.26
CA VAL A 103 14.42 6.71 -2.54
C VAL A 103 15.48 6.26 -1.54
N ALA A 104 16.55 7.05 -1.39
CA ALA A 104 17.58 6.83 -0.40
C ALA A 104 17.03 6.98 1.03
N GLY A 105 17.47 6.12 1.93
CA GLY A 105 16.96 6.02 3.30
C GLY A 105 16.17 4.72 3.52
N ARG A 106 15.62 4.55 4.73
CA ARG A 106 14.80 3.39 5.08
C ARG A 106 13.37 3.82 5.36
N VAL A 107 12.42 3.01 4.89
CA VAL A 107 11.04 3.06 5.32
C VAL A 107 10.93 2.21 6.58
N THR A 108 10.58 2.83 7.70
CA THR A 108 10.58 2.22 9.05
C THR A 108 9.18 2.08 9.64
N MET A 109 8.18 2.71 9.02
CA MET A 109 6.79 2.68 9.46
C MET A 109 5.82 2.90 8.29
N SER A 110 4.52 2.84 8.59
CA SER A 110 3.43 3.13 7.64
C SER A 110 2.31 3.91 8.35
N ASN A 111 1.27 4.30 7.61
CA ASN A 111 0.12 5.04 8.13
C ASN A 111 -0.99 4.12 8.67
N LEU A 112 -2.09 4.74 9.12
CA LEU A 112 -3.27 4.05 9.66
C LEU A 112 -3.93 3.08 8.68
N CYS A 113 -3.83 3.31 7.37
CA CYS A 113 -4.40 2.42 6.36
C CYS A 113 -3.35 1.50 5.69
N SER A 114 -2.08 1.56 6.12
CA SER A 114 -0.94 0.75 5.68
C SER A 114 -0.51 0.87 4.19
N GLU A 115 -0.92 1.92 3.48
CA GLU A 115 -0.57 2.19 2.08
C GLU A 115 0.58 3.17 1.91
N ILE A 116 0.90 3.98 2.92
CA ILE A 116 1.95 4.99 2.84
C ILE A 116 3.27 4.41 3.30
N LEU A 117 4.27 4.46 2.42
CA LEU A 117 5.58 3.86 2.61
C LEU A 117 6.63 4.83 2.08
N GLN A 118 7.07 5.72 2.95
CA GLN A 118 8.02 6.78 2.63
C GLN A 118 9.15 6.82 3.66
N VAL A 119 10.30 7.35 3.24
CA VAL A 119 11.40 7.65 4.16
C VAL A 119 11.02 8.83 5.06
N SER A 120 11.49 8.79 6.31
CA SER A 120 11.38 9.89 7.28
C SER A 120 12.74 10.09 7.96
N THR A 121 12.95 11.27 8.55
CA THR A 121 14.15 11.56 9.32
C THR A 121 13.79 12.17 10.68
N PRO A 122 14.50 11.81 11.76
CA PRO A 122 14.15 12.24 13.10
C PRO A 122 14.38 13.75 13.29
N SER A 123 13.49 14.38 14.03
CA SER A 123 13.71 15.74 14.55
C SER A 123 14.44 15.69 15.89
N ALA A 124 15.22 16.73 16.19
CA ALA A 124 15.83 16.95 17.50
C ALA A 124 15.24 18.20 18.15
N TYR A 125 15.05 18.13 19.47
CA TYR A 125 14.41 19.18 20.25
C TYR A 125 15.38 19.71 21.31
N ASN A 126 15.28 21.01 21.58
CA ASN A 126 15.88 21.64 22.75
C ASN A 126 15.06 21.29 24.01
N GLU A 127 15.60 21.60 25.20
CA GLU A 127 14.91 21.34 26.48
C GLU A 127 13.57 22.10 26.60
N ASP A 128 13.43 23.23 25.92
CA ASP A 128 12.20 24.04 25.87
C ASP A 128 11.19 23.56 24.81
N LEU A 129 11.43 22.39 24.19
CA LEU A 129 10.66 21.79 23.09
C LEU A 129 10.71 22.56 21.76
N SER A 130 11.50 23.62 21.65
CA SER A 130 11.81 24.20 20.34
C SER A 130 12.63 23.22 19.49
N TYR A 131 12.52 23.31 18.17
CA TYR A 131 13.28 22.45 17.27
C TYR A 131 14.76 22.87 17.26
N ALA A 132 15.65 21.96 17.66
CA ALA A 132 17.09 22.07 17.43
C ALA A 132 17.43 21.67 15.99
N HIS A 133 16.73 20.67 15.45
CA HIS A 133 16.80 20.23 14.08
C HIS A 133 15.42 19.74 13.63
N ILE A 134 14.93 20.24 12.51
CA ILE A 134 13.67 19.81 11.91
C ILE A 134 13.98 18.69 10.92
N GLY A 135 13.55 17.48 11.26
CA GLY A 135 13.56 16.33 10.35
C GLY A 135 12.38 16.36 9.37
N GLU A 136 12.26 15.31 8.58
CA GLU A 136 11.21 15.13 7.58
C GLU A 136 10.22 14.06 8.05
N ASP A 137 9.04 14.49 8.51
CA ASP A 137 7.90 13.60 8.76
C ASP A 137 6.98 13.53 7.54
N ILE A 138 6.06 12.56 7.54
CA ILE A 138 5.26 12.21 6.37
C ILE A 138 3.82 12.75 6.54
N SER A 139 3.38 13.59 5.61
CA SER A 139 1.96 13.81 5.32
C SER A 139 1.55 13.11 4.03
N CYS A 140 0.26 12.83 3.89
CA CYS A 140 -0.26 12.23 2.67
C CYS A 140 -1.43 13.03 2.09
N ASN A 141 -1.39 13.27 0.78
CA ASN A 141 -2.52 13.71 -0.03
C ASN A 141 -2.85 12.61 -1.04
N LEU A 142 -4.12 12.22 -1.09
CA LEU A 142 -4.58 11.03 -1.81
C LEU A 142 -5.70 11.40 -2.79
N GLY A 143 -5.72 10.71 -3.92
CA GLY A 143 -6.82 10.74 -4.86
C GLY A 143 -6.77 9.52 -5.75
N SER A 144 -7.92 8.95 -6.08
CA SER A 144 -7.98 7.72 -6.84
C SER A 144 -8.72 7.89 -8.15
N LEU A 145 -8.22 7.26 -9.21
CA LEU A 145 -8.92 7.16 -10.49
C LEU A 145 -9.91 5.99 -10.47
N ASN A 146 -11.07 6.17 -11.09
CA ASN A 146 -11.97 5.07 -11.39
C ASN A 146 -11.46 4.36 -12.64
N ILE A 147 -11.04 3.10 -12.49
CA ILE A 147 -10.43 2.32 -13.58
C ILE A 147 -11.35 2.24 -14.79
N ALA A 148 -12.65 2.00 -14.60
CA ALA A 148 -13.59 1.87 -15.70
C ALA A 148 -13.69 3.15 -16.53
N HIS A 149 -13.89 4.29 -15.88
CA HIS A 149 -13.98 5.57 -16.56
C HIS A 149 -12.64 6.04 -17.14
N THR A 150 -11.53 5.61 -16.54
CA THR A 150 -10.19 5.92 -17.08
C THR A 150 -9.94 5.13 -18.37
N MET A 151 -10.34 3.86 -18.42
CA MET A 151 -10.29 3.04 -19.63
C MET A 151 -11.23 3.55 -20.73
N ASP A 152 -12.34 4.20 -20.37
CA ASP A 152 -13.26 4.81 -21.33
C ASP A 152 -12.84 6.23 -21.77
N SER A 153 -11.77 6.79 -21.18
CA SER A 153 -11.32 8.14 -21.49
C SER A 153 -10.76 8.21 -22.90
N PRO A 154 -11.10 9.24 -23.70
CA PRO A 154 -10.49 9.45 -25.02
C PRO A 154 -9.00 9.81 -24.94
N ASP A 155 -8.52 10.22 -23.76
CA ASP A 155 -7.12 10.53 -23.51
C ASP A 155 -6.72 10.02 -22.12
N PHE A 156 -6.17 8.81 -22.09
CA PHE A 156 -5.73 8.13 -20.88
C PHE A 156 -4.58 8.89 -20.19
N GLY A 157 -3.60 9.34 -20.97
CA GLY A 157 -2.42 10.05 -20.47
C GLY A 157 -2.78 11.37 -19.82
N ARG A 158 -3.69 12.14 -20.41
CA ARG A 158 -4.18 13.41 -19.84
C ARG A 158 -4.95 13.20 -18.54
N THR A 159 -5.73 12.12 -18.42
CA THR A 159 -6.44 11.80 -17.16
C THR A 159 -5.45 11.64 -16.01
N ILE A 160 -4.39 10.87 -16.21
CA ILE A 160 -3.36 10.64 -15.19
C ILE A 160 -2.56 11.92 -14.94
N ALA A 161 -2.17 12.64 -16.00
CA ALA A 161 -1.41 13.87 -15.86
C ALA A 161 -2.19 14.94 -15.06
N THR A 162 -3.50 15.03 -15.28
CA THR A 162 -4.38 15.95 -14.54
C THR A 162 -4.45 15.56 -13.07
N ALA A 163 -4.62 14.27 -12.76
CA ALA A 163 -4.67 13.79 -11.38
C ALA A 163 -3.36 14.04 -10.63
N VAL A 164 -2.21 13.74 -11.25
CA VAL A 164 -0.88 14.02 -10.67
C VAL A 164 -0.72 15.52 -10.38
N ARG A 165 -1.08 16.39 -11.33
CA ARG A 165 -1.01 17.85 -11.14
C ARG A 165 -1.95 18.34 -10.04
N ALA A 166 -3.16 17.81 -9.97
CA ALA A 166 -4.13 18.16 -8.94
C ALA A 166 -3.64 17.77 -7.54
N LEU A 167 -3.13 16.56 -7.37
CA LEU A 167 -2.54 16.10 -6.10
C LEU A 167 -1.28 16.89 -5.74
N THR A 168 -0.44 17.19 -6.73
CA THR A 168 0.74 18.04 -6.54
C THR A 168 0.34 19.42 -6.03
N ALA A 169 -0.73 20.01 -6.59
CA ALA A 169 -1.23 21.29 -6.11
C ALA A 169 -1.72 21.21 -4.66
N VAL A 170 -2.35 20.11 -4.23
CA VAL A 170 -2.72 19.90 -2.82
C VAL A 170 -1.48 19.88 -1.92
N SER A 171 -0.42 19.17 -2.33
CA SER A 171 0.87 19.19 -1.62
C SER A 171 1.45 20.60 -1.55
N ASP A 172 1.53 21.32 -2.68
CA ASP A 172 2.09 22.68 -2.74
C ASP A 172 1.32 23.70 -1.89
N MET A 173 -0.01 23.56 -1.79
CA MET A 173 -0.87 24.46 -1.01
C MET A 173 -0.91 24.09 0.48
N SER A 174 -0.34 22.95 0.89
CA SER A 174 -0.39 22.49 2.28
C SER A 174 0.75 23.05 3.11
N ASP A 175 0.43 23.79 4.17
CA ASP A 175 1.38 24.25 5.19
C ASP A 175 0.87 23.90 6.59
N ILE A 176 1.45 22.85 7.19
CA ILE A 176 1.02 22.29 8.49
C ILE A 176 1.90 22.87 9.60
N GLN A 177 1.75 24.17 9.85
CA GLN A 177 2.60 24.93 10.78
C GLN A 177 2.61 24.39 12.21
N SER A 178 1.56 23.68 12.63
CA SER A 178 1.48 23.06 13.95
C SER A 178 2.46 21.90 14.15
N VAL A 179 3.00 21.33 13.07
CA VAL A 179 4.00 20.26 13.11
C VAL A 179 5.09 20.56 12.07
N PRO A 180 6.11 21.35 12.41
CA PRO A 180 7.14 21.81 11.47
C PRO A 180 7.82 20.71 10.65
N SER A 181 8.05 19.52 11.22
CA SER A 181 8.64 18.38 10.51
C SER A 181 7.74 17.82 9.39
N VAL A 182 6.41 17.90 9.56
CA VAL A 182 5.44 17.51 8.53
C VAL A 182 5.41 18.53 7.40
N ALA A 183 5.41 19.83 7.74
CA ALA A 183 5.50 20.89 6.75
C ALA A 183 6.82 20.81 5.95
N ALA A 184 7.94 20.59 6.64
CA ALA A 184 9.25 20.41 6.01
C ALA A 184 9.29 19.17 5.10
N GLY A 185 8.80 18.02 5.58
CA GLY A 185 8.75 16.79 4.80
C GLY A 185 7.86 16.91 3.55
N ASN A 186 6.69 17.56 3.66
CA ASN A 186 5.83 17.86 2.50
C ASN A 186 6.54 18.77 1.48
N ALA A 187 7.12 19.88 1.94
CA ALA A 187 7.80 20.84 1.07
C ALA A 187 9.07 20.27 0.42
N ALA A 188 9.77 19.34 1.08
CA ALA A 188 10.97 18.68 0.55
C ALA A 188 10.65 17.56 -0.44
N SER A 189 9.57 16.81 -0.20
CA SER A 189 9.24 15.60 -0.96
C SER A 189 8.27 15.84 -2.10
N HIS A 190 7.36 16.80 -1.97
CA HIS A 190 6.18 16.96 -2.84
C HIS A 190 5.44 15.62 -3.06
N ALA A 191 5.46 14.73 -2.06
CA ALA A 191 4.95 13.38 -2.20
C ALA A 191 3.43 13.38 -2.35
N ILE A 192 2.94 12.53 -3.27
CA ILE A 192 1.50 12.35 -3.53
C ILE A 192 1.16 10.86 -3.50
N GLY A 193 -0.12 10.53 -3.40
CA GLY A 193 -0.60 9.16 -3.57
C GLY A 193 -1.78 9.09 -4.55
N LEU A 194 -1.46 8.84 -5.81
CA LEU A 194 -2.42 8.51 -6.85
C LEU A 194 -2.82 7.03 -6.71
N GLY A 195 -4.06 6.80 -6.27
CA GLY A 195 -4.66 5.48 -6.11
C GLY A 195 -5.55 5.08 -7.28
N GLN A 196 -6.10 3.88 -7.20
CA GLN A 196 -7.04 3.34 -8.18
C GLN A 196 -8.24 2.74 -7.43
N MET A 197 -9.42 2.80 -8.04
CA MET A 197 -10.64 2.16 -7.55
C MET A 197 -11.44 1.55 -8.70
N ASN A 198 -12.47 0.78 -8.38
CA ASN A 198 -13.38 0.16 -9.33
C ASN A 198 -12.79 -0.99 -10.17
N LEU A 199 -11.72 -1.66 -9.71
CA LEU A 199 -11.13 -2.76 -10.49
C LEU A 199 -12.16 -3.88 -10.71
N HIS A 200 -12.83 -4.33 -9.65
CA HIS A 200 -13.78 -5.42 -9.76
C HIS A 200 -14.99 -5.04 -10.62
N GLY A 201 -15.50 -3.81 -10.47
CA GLY A 201 -16.59 -3.30 -11.32
C GLY A 201 -16.19 -3.28 -12.81
N TYR A 202 -14.97 -2.83 -13.14
CA TYR A 202 -14.48 -2.84 -14.51
C TYR A 202 -14.33 -4.28 -15.06
N LEU A 203 -13.67 -5.17 -14.31
CA LEU A 203 -13.49 -6.56 -14.73
C LEU A 203 -14.85 -7.23 -15.01
N ALA A 204 -15.81 -7.07 -14.10
CA ALA A 204 -17.14 -7.63 -14.25
C ALA A 204 -17.91 -7.02 -15.43
N ARG A 205 -17.79 -5.71 -15.68
CA ARG A 205 -18.35 -5.06 -16.87
C ARG A 205 -17.82 -5.67 -18.17
N GLU A 206 -16.54 -6.00 -18.21
CA GLU A 206 -15.87 -6.58 -19.38
C GLU A 206 -16.02 -8.11 -19.49
N GLY A 207 -16.77 -8.74 -18.59
CA GLY A 207 -16.99 -10.18 -18.59
C GLY A 207 -15.82 -11.00 -18.02
N ILE A 208 -14.96 -10.38 -17.21
CA ILE A 208 -13.76 -11.00 -16.63
C ILE A 208 -13.99 -11.26 -15.14
N ALA A 209 -13.78 -12.51 -14.71
CA ALA A 209 -13.85 -12.88 -13.31
C ALA A 209 -12.64 -12.34 -12.53
N TYR A 210 -12.87 -11.86 -11.30
CA TYR A 210 -11.79 -11.40 -10.43
C TYR A 210 -10.78 -12.51 -10.12
N GLY A 211 -9.49 -12.18 -10.17
CA GLY A 211 -8.39 -13.11 -9.93
C GLY A 211 -8.22 -14.19 -11.00
N SER A 212 -8.91 -14.09 -12.14
CA SER A 212 -8.62 -14.89 -13.32
C SER A 212 -7.28 -14.48 -13.93
N PRO A 213 -6.65 -15.33 -14.77
CA PRO A 213 -5.45 -14.94 -15.51
C PRO A 213 -5.61 -13.64 -16.32
N GLU A 214 -6.79 -13.40 -16.89
CA GLU A 214 -7.11 -12.16 -17.61
C GLU A 214 -7.20 -10.96 -16.66
N GLY A 215 -7.80 -11.12 -15.48
CA GLY A 215 -7.88 -10.06 -14.47
C GLY A 215 -6.51 -9.67 -13.91
N LEU A 216 -5.63 -10.65 -13.69
CA LEU A 216 -4.24 -10.42 -13.27
C LEU A 216 -3.45 -9.71 -14.37
N ASP A 217 -3.55 -10.18 -15.61
CA ASP A 217 -2.90 -9.58 -16.77
C ASP A 217 -3.36 -8.13 -17.00
N PHE A 218 -4.67 -7.87 -16.93
CA PHE A 218 -5.21 -6.50 -17.00
C PHE A 218 -4.63 -5.62 -15.88
N THR A 219 -4.65 -6.10 -14.63
CA THR A 219 -4.16 -5.33 -13.48
C THR A 219 -2.69 -4.95 -13.67
N ASN A 220 -1.85 -5.90 -14.07
CA ASN A 220 -0.45 -5.67 -14.35
C ASN A 220 -0.26 -4.59 -15.44
N ILE A 221 -0.89 -4.75 -16.61
CA ILE A 221 -0.71 -3.84 -17.74
C ILE A 221 -1.32 -2.46 -17.49
N TYR A 222 -2.44 -2.38 -16.77
CA TYR A 222 -3.04 -1.11 -16.38
C TYR A 222 -2.10 -0.31 -15.47
N PHE A 223 -1.62 -0.92 -14.37
CA PHE A 223 -0.70 -0.23 -13.44
C PHE A 223 0.66 0.08 -14.08
N TYR A 224 1.16 -0.77 -14.97
CA TYR A 224 2.33 -0.49 -15.82
C TYR A 224 2.15 0.82 -16.60
N THR A 225 1.00 0.97 -17.26
CA THR A 225 0.70 2.14 -18.11
C THR A 225 0.46 3.40 -17.26
N VAL A 226 -0.26 3.29 -16.15
CA VAL A 226 -0.44 4.40 -15.18
C VAL A 226 0.90 4.91 -14.68
N THR A 227 1.81 4.00 -14.32
CA THR A 227 3.12 4.35 -13.76
C THR A 227 3.96 5.15 -14.76
N TRP A 228 3.96 4.76 -16.04
CA TRP A 228 4.67 5.50 -17.08
C TRP A 228 4.18 6.95 -17.18
N HIS A 229 2.85 7.14 -17.28
CA HIS A 229 2.28 8.49 -17.39
C HIS A 229 2.46 9.33 -16.11
N ALA A 230 2.41 8.71 -14.94
CA ALA A 230 2.63 9.41 -13.67
C ALA A 230 4.08 9.91 -13.56
N LEU A 231 5.07 9.06 -13.87
CA LEU A 231 6.49 9.45 -13.91
C LEU A 231 6.77 10.50 -14.98
N HIS A 232 6.23 10.31 -16.19
CA HIS A 232 6.36 11.29 -17.25
C HIS A 232 5.80 12.65 -16.82
N THR A 233 4.63 12.67 -16.17
CA THR A 233 4.04 13.94 -15.68
C THR A 233 4.90 14.59 -14.60
N SER A 234 5.40 13.82 -13.64
CA SER A 234 6.28 14.32 -12.59
C SER A 234 7.61 14.85 -13.14
N MET A 235 8.12 14.23 -14.21
CA MET A 235 9.29 14.73 -14.95
C MET A 235 8.98 16.05 -15.67
N GLN A 236 7.83 16.16 -16.33
CA GLN A 236 7.42 17.43 -16.95
C GLN A 236 7.26 18.53 -15.90
N LEU A 237 6.67 18.23 -14.74
CA LEU A 237 6.57 19.17 -13.62
C LEU A 237 7.94 19.64 -13.14
N ALA A 238 8.92 18.73 -13.04
CA ALA A 238 10.27 19.11 -12.66
C ALA A 238 10.91 20.05 -13.68
N ARG A 239 10.72 19.77 -14.98
CA ARG A 239 11.21 20.61 -16.07
C ARG A 239 10.55 21.99 -16.11
N GLU A 240 9.22 22.03 -15.93
CA GLU A 240 8.43 23.27 -15.92
C GLU A 240 8.79 24.18 -14.75
N ARG A 241 9.04 23.59 -13.57
CA ARG A 241 9.32 24.33 -12.34
C ARG A 241 10.80 24.57 -12.08
N GLY A 242 11.69 23.88 -12.80
CA GLY A 242 13.12 23.93 -12.57
C GLY A 242 13.53 23.35 -11.20
N GLN A 243 12.70 22.49 -10.62
CA GLN A 243 12.89 21.93 -9.27
C GLN A 243 12.57 20.43 -9.26
N ARG A 244 13.33 19.69 -8.45
CA ARG A 244 13.14 18.26 -8.18
C ARG A 244 12.95 18.06 -6.68
N PHE A 245 12.40 16.93 -6.25
CA PHE A 245 12.31 16.64 -4.82
C PHE A 245 13.70 16.61 -4.16
N ALA A 246 13.76 16.97 -2.88
CA ALA A 246 15.00 16.97 -2.10
C ALA A 246 15.57 15.55 -1.96
N GLY A 247 16.84 15.37 -2.29
CA GLY A 247 17.50 14.07 -2.29
C GLY A 247 17.35 13.27 -3.60
N PHE A 248 16.90 13.90 -4.68
CA PHE A 248 16.76 13.23 -5.99
C PHE A 248 18.03 12.52 -6.45
N GLU A 249 19.20 13.15 -6.32
CA GLU A 249 20.47 12.61 -6.83
C GLU A 249 20.88 11.28 -6.17
N GLN A 250 20.41 11.01 -4.96
CA GLN A 250 20.67 9.76 -4.24
C GLN A 250 19.64 8.67 -4.57
N SER A 251 18.59 9.00 -5.32
CA SER A 251 17.52 8.06 -5.67
C SER A 251 17.92 7.13 -6.82
N ARG A 252 17.20 6.01 -6.92
CA ARG A 252 17.27 5.10 -8.08
C ARG A 252 16.68 5.70 -9.35
N TYR A 253 15.97 6.84 -9.26
CA TYR A 253 15.54 7.60 -10.43
C TYR A 253 16.73 8.30 -11.08
N ALA A 254 17.60 8.93 -10.29
CA ALA A 254 18.78 9.64 -10.79
C ALA A 254 19.81 8.69 -11.41
N SER A 255 20.03 7.51 -10.81
CA SER A 255 20.94 6.50 -11.37
C SER A 255 20.37 5.74 -12.57
N GLY A 256 19.07 5.86 -12.83
CA GLY A 256 18.36 5.08 -13.85
C GLY A 256 17.97 3.65 -13.42
N ALA A 257 18.46 3.16 -12.28
CA ALA A 257 18.22 1.79 -11.81
C ALA A 257 16.73 1.47 -11.55
N TYR A 258 15.90 2.48 -11.27
CA TYR A 258 14.44 2.30 -11.16
C TYR A 258 13.82 1.70 -12.44
N PHE A 259 14.38 2.05 -13.60
CA PHE A 259 13.83 1.72 -14.91
C PHE A 259 14.27 0.33 -15.42
N ASP A 260 15.24 -0.31 -14.76
CA ASP A 260 15.79 -1.60 -15.22
C ASP A 260 14.71 -2.66 -15.41
N LYS A 261 13.76 -2.78 -14.48
CA LYS A 261 12.64 -3.73 -14.59
C LYS A 261 11.77 -3.49 -15.84
N TYR A 262 11.60 -2.23 -16.24
CA TYR A 262 10.81 -1.86 -17.42
C TYR A 262 11.59 -2.01 -18.73
N LEU A 263 12.92 -2.06 -18.65
CA LEU A 263 13.82 -2.20 -19.79
C LEU A 263 14.33 -3.63 -20.01
N GLN A 264 14.30 -4.48 -18.99
CA GLN A 264 14.80 -5.86 -19.06
C GLN A 264 13.70 -6.88 -19.36
N GLU A 265 12.47 -6.63 -18.90
CA GLU A 265 11.32 -7.48 -19.16
C GLU A 265 10.48 -6.94 -20.33
N GLU A 266 9.77 -7.83 -21.01
CA GLU A 266 8.76 -7.45 -22.00
C GLU A 266 7.40 -7.29 -21.32
N TRP A 267 6.82 -6.09 -21.46
CA TRP A 267 5.55 -5.73 -20.84
C TRP A 267 4.46 -5.65 -21.90
N GLN A 268 3.91 -6.81 -22.25
CA GLN A 268 2.82 -6.95 -23.21
C GLN A 268 1.67 -7.74 -22.57
N PRO A 269 0.41 -7.50 -22.98
CA PRO A 269 -0.71 -8.31 -22.57
C PRO A 269 -0.45 -9.79 -22.88
N LYS A 270 -0.53 -10.62 -21.85
CA LYS A 270 -0.40 -12.09 -21.96
C LYS A 270 -1.65 -12.73 -22.55
N THR A 271 -2.79 -12.08 -22.39
CA THR A 271 -4.10 -12.57 -22.84
C THR A 271 -4.64 -11.73 -23.99
N GLU A 272 -5.28 -12.38 -24.96
CA GLU A 272 -5.84 -11.68 -26.13
C GLU A 272 -7.01 -10.77 -25.75
N ARG A 273 -7.76 -11.15 -24.71
CA ARG A 273 -8.82 -10.33 -24.14
C ARG A 273 -8.27 -8.98 -23.67
N VAL A 274 -7.17 -8.97 -22.91
CA VAL A 274 -6.56 -7.72 -22.41
C VAL A 274 -5.99 -6.90 -23.56
N ARG A 275 -5.32 -7.53 -24.54
CA ARG A 275 -4.87 -6.84 -25.76
C ARG A 275 -6.02 -6.11 -26.46
N THR A 276 -7.15 -6.80 -26.62
CA THR A 276 -8.35 -6.25 -27.25
C THR A 276 -8.94 -5.09 -26.44
N LEU A 277 -8.96 -5.18 -25.10
CA LEU A 277 -9.47 -4.11 -24.24
C LEU A 277 -8.69 -2.80 -24.42
N PHE A 278 -7.36 -2.85 -24.35
CA PHE A 278 -6.52 -1.66 -24.54
C PHE A 278 -6.60 -1.11 -25.97
N ALA A 279 -6.64 -1.99 -26.98
CA ALA A 279 -6.80 -1.58 -28.38
C ALA A 279 -8.16 -0.89 -28.62
N ARG A 280 -9.25 -1.44 -28.10
CA ARG A 280 -10.60 -0.86 -28.20
C ARG A 280 -10.71 0.48 -27.47
N ALA A 281 -10.01 0.61 -26.35
CA ALA A 281 -9.92 1.87 -25.61
C ALA A 281 -9.02 2.93 -26.29
N GLY A 282 -8.30 2.57 -27.36
CA GLY A 282 -7.36 3.47 -28.02
C GLY A 282 -6.12 3.81 -27.17
N ILE A 283 -5.82 2.99 -26.16
CA ILE A 283 -4.72 3.22 -25.23
C ILE A 283 -3.46 2.55 -25.77
N SER A 284 -2.47 3.36 -26.16
CA SER A 284 -1.15 2.86 -26.53
C SER A 284 -0.36 2.48 -25.28
N LEU A 285 0.04 1.22 -25.20
CA LEU A 285 0.90 0.73 -24.13
C LEU A 285 2.32 1.28 -24.32
N PRO A 286 2.96 1.82 -23.27
CA PRO A 286 4.35 2.25 -23.34
C PRO A 286 5.23 1.09 -23.79
N ASP A 287 6.04 1.30 -24.81
CA ASP A 287 7.00 0.31 -25.27
C ASP A 287 8.37 0.53 -24.61
N ARG A 288 9.32 -0.36 -24.94
CA ARG A 288 10.67 -0.30 -24.38
C ARG A 288 11.40 0.99 -24.74
N GLU A 289 11.13 1.56 -25.92
CA GLU A 289 11.73 2.83 -26.34
C GLU A 289 11.16 4.01 -25.56
N SER A 290 9.83 4.03 -25.35
CA SER A 290 9.16 5.03 -24.52
C SER A 290 9.69 5.02 -23.07
N TRP A 291 9.99 3.85 -22.52
CA TRP A 291 10.66 3.75 -21.22
C TRP A 291 12.12 4.20 -21.23
N ARG A 292 12.86 3.91 -22.31
CA ARG A 292 14.25 4.35 -22.47
C ARG A 292 14.32 5.87 -22.54
N GLN A 293 13.47 6.48 -23.35
CA GLN A 293 13.35 7.93 -23.44
C GLN A 293 12.95 8.55 -22.10
N LEU A 294 11.94 7.98 -21.41
CA LEU A 294 11.53 8.47 -20.10
C LEU A 294 12.65 8.35 -19.06
N ARG A 295 13.42 7.25 -19.06
CA ARG A 295 14.59 7.09 -18.18
C ARG A 295 15.58 8.23 -18.42
N ASP A 296 15.94 8.47 -19.69
CA ASP A 296 16.95 9.46 -20.04
C ASP A 296 16.47 10.89 -19.68
N ASP A 297 15.18 11.18 -19.90
CA ASP A 297 14.57 12.44 -19.47
C ASP A 297 14.52 12.59 -17.95
N VAL A 298 14.19 11.53 -17.20
CA VAL A 298 14.20 11.55 -15.73
C VAL A 298 15.62 11.69 -15.19
N MET A 299 16.62 11.02 -15.76
CA MET A 299 18.01 11.20 -15.33
C MET A 299 18.51 12.63 -15.59
N ARG A 300 18.02 13.28 -16.66
CA ARG A 300 18.40 14.65 -17.03
C ARG A 300 17.65 15.74 -16.27
N TYR A 301 16.33 15.64 -16.18
CA TYR A 301 15.45 16.68 -15.64
C TYR A 301 14.92 16.36 -14.24
N GLY A 302 15.07 15.10 -13.80
CA GLY A 302 14.46 14.54 -12.59
C GLY A 302 12.95 14.52 -12.58
N ILE A 303 12.41 14.32 -11.38
CA ILE A 303 10.97 14.31 -11.12
C ILE A 303 10.64 15.23 -9.93
N TYR A 304 9.45 15.83 -9.96
CA TYR A 304 9.03 16.81 -8.96
C TYR A 304 8.58 16.12 -7.67
N ASN A 305 7.79 15.06 -7.78
CA ASN A 305 7.25 14.30 -6.66
C ASN A 305 8.18 13.13 -6.30
N ARG A 306 8.56 13.01 -5.02
CA ARG A 306 9.38 11.91 -4.49
C ARG A 306 8.66 10.56 -4.55
N TYR A 307 7.35 10.57 -4.35
CA TYR A 307 6.46 9.42 -4.43
C TYR A 307 5.19 9.79 -5.20
N LEU A 308 4.63 8.85 -5.95
CA LEU A 308 3.55 9.09 -6.93
C LEU A 308 2.29 8.30 -6.67
N GLN A 309 2.39 7.00 -6.37
CA GLN A 309 1.23 6.11 -6.28
C GLN A 309 1.16 5.48 -4.88
N ALA A 310 -0.06 5.46 -4.35
CA ALA A 310 -0.46 4.70 -3.16
C ALA A 310 -1.93 4.33 -3.34
N VAL A 311 -2.31 3.07 -3.06
CA VAL A 311 -3.68 2.59 -3.26
C VAL A 311 -4.38 2.42 -1.91
N PRO A 312 -5.09 3.45 -1.40
CA PRO A 312 -5.83 3.36 -0.15
C PRO A 312 -7.12 2.55 -0.30
N PRO A 313 -7.81 2.20 0.80
CA PRO A 313 -9.23 1.88 0.73
C PRO A 313 -10.01 3.14 0.33
N THR A 314 -11.02 2.99 -0.52
CA THR A 314 -11.92 4.12 -0.84
C THR A 314 -13.20 3.98 -0.04
N GLY A 315 -13.33 4.77 1.02
CA GLY A 315 -14.53 4.80 1.87
C GLY A 315 -15.74 5.41 1.16
N SER A 316 -16.44 6.34 1.81
CA SER A 316 -17.71 6.88 1.28
C SER A 316 -17.63 7.55 -0.10
N ILE A 317 -16.43 7.99 -0.52
CA ILE A 317 -16.20 8.53 -1.86
C ILE A 317 -16.48 7.50 -2.98
N SER A 318 -16.37 6.20 -2.70
CA SER A 318 -16.64 5.14 -3.67
C SER A 318 -18.12 5.09 -4.06
N TYR A 319 -19.03 5.35 -3.11
CA TYR A 319 -20.46 5.41 -3.38
C TYR A 319 -20.81 6.62 -4.27
N ILE A 320 -20.20 7.77 -4.02
CA ILE A 320 -20.40 8.99 -4.81
C ILE A 320 -19.86 8.81 -6.23
N ASN A 321 -18.67 8.23 -6.36
CA ASN A 321 -18.03 7.97 -7.65
C ASN A 321 -18.67 6.80 -8.42
N HIS A 322 -19.53 6.02 -7.76
CA HIS A 322 -20.06 4.75 -8.21
C HIS A 322 -18.97 3.75 -8.62
N ALA A 323 -18.10 3.43 -7.65
CA ALA A 323 -16.98 2.50 -7.79
C ALA A 323 -17.08 1.35 -6.80
N THR A 324 -16.55 0.18 -7.15
CA THR A 324 -16.17 -0.83 -6.15
C THR A 324 -14.95 -0.32 -5.38
N SER A 325 -14.91 -0.55 -4.07
CA SER A 325 -13.85 0.01 -3.22
C SER A 325 -12.46 -0.51 -3.62
N SER A 326 -11.51 0.40 -3.82
CA SER A 326 -10.12 0.10 -4.16
C SER A 326 -10.00 -0.89 -5.33
N ILE A 327 -8.98 -1.74 -5.30
CA ILE A 327 -8.76 -2.80 -6.29
C ILE A 327 -9.18 -4.20 -5.79
N HIS A 328 -9.72 -4.34 -4.59
CA HIS A 328 -10.18 -5.63 -4.07
C HIS A 328 -11.61 -5.97 -4.56
N PRO A 329 -12.08 -7.21 -4.40
CA PRO A 329 -13.44 -7.59 -4.76
C PRO A 329 -14.49 -6.83 -3.93
N ILE A 330 -15.74 -6.92 -4.35
CA ILE A 330 -16.86 -6.35 -3.58
C ILE A 330 -17.01 -7.14 -2.29
N VAL A 331 -17.44 -6.48 -1.21
CA VAL A 331 -17.73 -7.17 0.05
C VAL A 331 -19.12 -7.82 0.05
N SER A 332 -19.99 -7.37 -0.84
CA SER A 332 -21.33 -7.89 -1.08
C SER A 332 -21.88 -7.36 -2.41
N LYS A 333 -22.83 -8.08 -3.03
CA LYS A 333 -23.52 -7.64 -4.25
C LYS A 333 -24.35 -6.36 -4.02
N ILE A 334 -25.11 -6.34 -2.92
CA ILE A 334 -25.82 -5.17 -2.42
C ILE A 334 -25.27 -4.85 -1.03
N GLU A 335 -24.51 -3.78 -0.93
CA GLU A 335 -23.92 -3.34 0.33
C GLU A 335 -24.98 -2.66 1.20
N ILE A 336 -24.99 -2.99 2.49
CA ILE A 336 -25.96 -2.48 3.46
C ILE A 336 -25.21 -1.59 4.46
N ARG A 337 -25.56 -0.31 4.50
CA ARG A 337 -24.97 0.66 5.41
C ARG A 337 -25.95 1.10 6.47
N LYS A 338 -25.51 1.18 7.72
CA LYS A 338 -26.32 1.67 8.86
C LYS A 338 -26.27 3.20 8.91
N GLU A 339 -27.04 3.86 8.04
CA GLU A 339 -27.08 5.31 7.94
C GLU A 339 -28.50 5.85 7.74
N GLY A 340 -28.69 7.12 8.07
CA GLY A 340 -29.93 7.86 7.83
C GLY A 340 -31.08 7.52 8.77
N LYS A 341 -32.19 8.24 8.62
CA LYS A 341 -33.39 8.10 9.46
C LYS A 341 -34.08 6.73 9.29
N THR A 342 -33.84 6.06 8.16
CA THR A 342 -34.35 4.72 7.84
C THR A 342 -33.52 3.60 8.48
N GLY A 343 -32.35 3.93 9.06
CA GLY A 343 -31.44 2.98 9.70
C GLY A 343 -30.64 2.08 8.76
N ARG A 344 -31.02 2.00 7.47
CA ARG A 344 -30.30 1.26 6.42
C ARG A 344 -30.36 1.98 5.08
N VAL A 345 -29.25 1.91 4.34
CA VAL A 345 -29.09 2.34 2.94
C VAL A 345 -28.50 1.18 2.14
N TYR A 346 -29.04 0.92 0.95
CA TYR A 346 -28.63 -0.18 0.07
C TYR A 346 -27.87 0.37 -1.13
N TYR A 347 -26.70 -0.18 -1.40
CA TYR A 347 -25.82 0.25 -2.49
C TYR A 347 -25.51 -0.93 -3.42
N PRO A 348 -26.08 -0.97 -4.64
CA PRO A 348 -25.75 -1.99 -5.62
C PRO A 348 -24.36 -1.75 -6.23
N ALA A 349 -23.61 -2.84 -6.46
CA ALA A 349 -22.31 -2.76 -7.12
C ALA A 349 -22.42 -2.14 -8.54
N PRO A 350 -21.44 -1.32 -8.97
CA PRO A 350 -21.44 -0.71 -10.29
C PRO A 350 -21.52 -1.74 -11.42
N PHE A 351 -22.27 -1.43 -12.47
CA PHE A 351 -22.47 -2.27 -13.68
C PHE A 351 -23.12 -3.64 -13.43
N MET A 352 -23.58 -3.94 -12.21
CA MET A 352 -24.24 -5.20 -11.88
C MET A 352 -25.69 -5.21 -12.39
N ASN A 353 -26.07 -6.29 -13.05
CA ASN A 353 -27.43 -6.58 -13.48
C ASN A 353 -27.72 -8.08 -13.33
N ASN A 354 -28.96 -8.51 -13.59
CA ASN A 354 -29.36 -9.91 -13.38
C ASN A 354 -28.61 -10.90 -14.29
N ASP A 355 -28.12 -10.44 -15.45
CA ASP A 355 -27.46 -11.30 -16.44
C ASP A 355 -25.98 -11.55 -16.09
N ASN A 356 -25.37 -10.68 -15.28
CA ASN A 356 -23.94 -10.74 -14.94
C ASN A 356 -23.65 -10.99 -13.45
N LEU A 357 -24.65 -11.33 -12.63
CA LEU A 357 -24.50 -11.58 -11.18
C LEU A 357 -23.38 -12.57 -10.82
N ALA A 358 -23.11 -13.55 -11.69
CA ALA A 358 -22.06 -14.54 -11.50
C ALA A 358 -20.64 -13.94 -11.44
N LEU A 359 -20.43 -12.75 -12.02
CA LEU A 359 -19.16 -12.04 -11.98
C LEU A 359 -18.95 -11.23 -10.69
N TYR A 360 -20.00 -11.06 -9.88
CA TYR A 360 -19.98 -10.30 -8.63
C TYR A 360 -19.94 -11.25 -7.43
N GLN A 361 -18.95 -12.15 -7.42
CA GLN A 361 -18.62 -12.96 -6.25
C GLN A 361 -18.04 -12.05 -5.16
N ASP A 362 -18.48 -12.23 -3.91
CA ASP A 362 -17.96 -11.40 -2.82
C ASP A 362 -16.52 -11.77 -2.44
N ALA A 363 -15.84 -10.89 -1.71
CA ALA A 363 -14.44 -11.09 -1.34
C ALA A 363 -14.22 -12.35 -0.48
N TYR A 364 -15.24 -12.83 0.24
CA TYR A 364 -15.17 -14.08 1.01
C TYR A 364 -15.25 -15.30 0.09
N GLU A 365 -16.08 -15.25 -0.96
CA GLU A 365 -16.18 -16.29 -2.01
C GLU A 365 -14.93 -16.33 -2.89
N ILE A 366 -14.37 -15.18 -3.26
CA ILE A 366 -13.13 -15.07 -4.04
C ILE A 366 -11.92 -15.60 -3.26
N GLY A 367 -11.86 -15.28 -1.97
CA GLY A 367 -10.83 -15.76 -1.05
C GLY A 367 -9.48 -15.04 -1.16
N PRO A 368 -8.59 -15.23 -0.16
CA PRO A 368 -7.39 -14.43 0.02
C PRO A 368 -6.34 -14.61 -1.10
N GLU A 369 -6.22 -15.80 -1.69
CA GLU A 369 -5.19 -16.10 -2.69
C GLU A 369 -5.30 -15.21 -3.93
N LYS A 370 -6.51 -15.16 -4.52
CA LYS A 370 -6.80 -14.31 -5.70
C LYS A 370 -6.66 -12.82 -5.41
N ILE A 371 -7.00 -12.39 -4.20
CA ILE A 371 -6.83 -11.00 -3.77
C ILE A 371 -5.34 -10.68 -3.69
N ILE A 372 -4.55 -11.53 -3.02
CA ILE A 372 -3.10 -11.38 -2.91
C ILE A 372 -2.45 -11.35 -4.29
N ASP A 373 -2.85 -12.24 -5.20
CA ASP A 373 -2.31 -12.28 -6.56
C ASP A 373 -2.58 -10.98 -7.33
N THR A 374 -3.80 -10.44 -7.22
CA THR A 374 -4.15 -9.18 -7.88
C THR A 374 -3.34 -8.01 -7.33
N TYR A 375 -3.19 -7.94 -6.00
CA TYR A 375 -2.37 -6.92 -5.37
C TYR A 375 -0.89 -7.07 -5.69
N ALA A 376 -0.39 -8.30 -5.86
CA ALA A 376 0.98 -8.55 -6.24
C ALA A 376 1.31 -7.96 -7.63
N GLU A 377 0.41 -8.12 -8.61
CA GLU A 377 0.58 -7.50 -9.95
C GLU A 377 0.67 -5.98 -9.86
N ALA A 378 -0.20 -5.32 -9.07
CA ALA A 378 -0.13 -3.87 -8.87
C ALA A 378 1.13 -3.43 -8.09
N THR A 379 1.57 -4.22 -7.09
CA THR A 379 2.72 -3.92 -6.22
C THR A 379 4.03 -3.80 -6.99
N ARG A 380 4.15 -4.45 -8.16
CA ARG A 380 5.31 -4.34 -9.05
C ARG A 380 5.53 -2.91 -9.54
N HIS A 381 4.49 -2.09 -9.55
CA HIS A 381 4.46 -0.78 -10.20
C HIS A 381 4.26 0.38 -9.23
N VAL A 382 3.42 0.19 -8.21
CA VAL A 382 3.17 1.19 -7.16
C VAL A 382 4.44 1.40 -6.33
N ASP A 383 4.91 2.63 -6.22
CA ASP A 383 6.15 3.00 -5.52
C ASP A 383 5.98 3.01 -4.00
N GLN A 384 4.80 3.37 -3.48
CA GLN A 384 4.43 3.19 -2.06
C GLN A 384 3.73 1.85 -1.83
N GLY A 385 2.61 1.80 -1.11
CA GLY A 385 1.88 0.58 -0.76
C GLY A 385 0.44 0.56 -1.27
N LEU A 386 -0.23 -0.55 -0.97
CA LEU A 386 -1.64 -0.76 -1.24
C LEU A 386 -2.28 -1.35 0.01
N SER A 387 -3.41 -0.79 0.46
CA SER A 387 -4.14 -1.32 1.61
C SER A 387 -4.80 -2.65 1.27
N LEU A 388 -4.13 -3.75 1.64
CA LEU A 388 -4.58 -5.10 1.36
C LEU A 388 -5.37 -5.67 2.55
N THR A 389 -6.69 -5.78 2.38
CA THR A 389 -7.56 -6.50 3.31
C THR A 389 -7.80 -7.93 2.83
N LEU A 390 -7.66 -8.90 3.73
CA LEU A 390 -7.97 -10.29 3.46
C LEU A 390 -9.29 -10.67 4.13
N PHE A 391 -10.15 -11.35 3.37
CA PHE A 391 -11.49 -11.72 3.80
C PHE A 391 -11.55 -13.23 4.00
N PHE A 392 -12.06 -13.64 5.16
CA PHE A 392 -12.11 -15.03 5.60
C PHE A 392 -13.52 -15.41 6.06
N PRO A 393 -13.95 -16.66 5.86
CA PRO A 393 -15.15 -17.16 6.51
C PRO A 393 -14.99 -17.17 8.03
N ASP A 394 -16.10 -17.19 8.76
CA ASP A 394 -16.14 -17.35 10.23
C ASP A 394 -15.53 -18.66 10.73
N THR A 395 -15.40 -19.66 9.85
CA THR A 395 -14.77 -20.95 10.12
C THR A 395 -13.25 -20.96 9.92
N ALA A 396 -12.64 -19.86 9.49
CA ALA A 396 -11.20 -19.79 9.27
C ALA A 396 -10.41 -19.98 10.57
N THR A 397 -9.24 -20.60 10.48
CA THR A 397 -8.36 -20.78 11.63
C THR A 397 -7.20 -19.77 11.62
N THR A 398 -6.55 -19.56 12.77
CA THR A 398 -5.29 -18.78 12.84
C THR A 398 -4.21 -19.35 11.93
N ARG A 399 -4.24 -20.66 11.64
CA ARG A 399 -3.35 -21.31 10.67
C ARG A 399 -3.64 -20.86 9.24
N ASP A 400 -4.90 -20.65 8.88
CA ASP A 400 -5.28 -20.19 7.54
C ASP A 400 -4.86 -18.73 7.33
N ILE A 401 -5.03 -17.89 8.36
CA ILE A 401 -4.52 -16.51 8.38
C ILE A 401 -3.00 -16.51 8.18
N ASN A 402 -2.28 -17.30 8.98
CA ASN A 402 -0.82 -17.40 8.88
C ASN A 402 -0.34 -17.89 7.49
N LYS A 403 -1.04 -18.86 6.88
CA LYS A 403 -0.73 -19.30 5.51
C LYS A 403 -0.90 -18.16 4.50
N ALA A 404 -1.97 -17.38 4.62
CA ALA A 404 -2.22 -16.25 3.72
C ALA A 404 -1.17 -15.15 3.90
N GLN A 405 -0.75 -14.84 5.13
CA GLN A 405 0.35 -13.90 5.39
C GLN A 405 1.67 -14.35 4.76
N ILE A 406 2.02 -15.63 4.92
CA ILE A 406 3.23 -16.22 4.31
C ILE A 406 3.14 -16.17 2.78
N TYR A 407 1.95 -16.44 2.22
CA TYR A 407 1.73 -16.34 0.78
C TYR A 407 1.91 -14.90 0.29
N ALA A 408 1.31 -13.91 0.97
CA ALA A 408 1.48 -12.50 0.68
C ALA A 408 2.95 -12.06 0.71
N TRP A 409 3.69 -12.44 1.76
CA TRP A 409 5.12 -12.17 1.88
C TRP A 409 5.90 -12.75 0.68
N LYS A 410 5.69 -14.03 0.35
CA LYS A 410 6.34 -14.69 -0.80
C LYS A 410 5.99 -14.07 -2.14
N LYS A 411 4.77 -13.54 -2.29
CA LYS A 411 4.31 -12.85 -3.50
C LYS A 411 4.81 -11.42 -3.63
N GLY A 412 5.59 -10.92 -2.66
CA GLY A 412 6.17 -9.59 -2.71
C GLY A 412 5.21 -8.47 -2.30
N ILE A 413 4.14 -8.80 -1.58
CA ILE A 413 3.27 -7.80 -0.95
C ILE A 413 4.12 -6.95 0.00
N LYS A 414 3.83 -5.63 0.05
CA LYS A 414 4.52 -4.67 0.92
C LYS A 414 3.89 -4.58 2.31
N THR A 415 2.56 -4.57 2.38
CA THR A 415 1.79 -4.42 3.63
C THR A 415 0.50 -5.24 3.62
N LEU A 416 0.02 -5.59 4.81
CA LEU A 416 -1.32 -6.10 5.06
C LEU A 416 -2.06 -5.15 5.99
N TYR A 417 -3.25 -4.74 5.57
CA TYR A 417 -4.10 -3.82 6.30
C TYR A 417 -4.95 -4.56 7.34
N TYR A 418 -6.09 -5.12 6.93
CA TYR A 418 -6.99 -5.83 7.84
C TYR A 418 -7.13 -7.31 7.49
N ILE A 419 -7.34 -8.12 8.51
CA ILE A 419 -8.00 -9.42 8.37
C ILE A 419 -9.46 -9.23 8.74
N ARG A 420 -10.38 -9.62 7.86
CA ARG A 420 -11.82 -9.55 8.11
C ARG A 420 -12.41 -10.93 8.10
N LEU A 421 -13.02 -11.31 9.21
CA LEU A 421 -13.86 -12.49 9.28
C LEU A 421 -15.30 -12.13 8.97
N ARG A 422 -15.98 -13.00 8.23
CA ARG A 422 -17.39 -12.85 7.93
C ARG A 422 -18.17 -12.87 9.24
N GLN A 423 -18.71 -11.73 9.64
CA GLN A 423 -19.64 -11.68 10.76
C GLN A 423 -21.04 -11.90 10.21
N LEU A 424 -21.78 -12.87 10.75
CA LEU A 424 -23.20 -12.99 10.48
C LEU A 424 -23.86 -11.67 10.90
N ALA A 425 -24.69 -11.11 10.02
CA ALA A 425 -25.55 -9.99 10.38
C ALA A 425 -26.52 -10.49 11.46
N LEU A 426 -26.12 -10.38 12.73
CA LEU A 426 -26.96 -10.73 13.87
C LEU A 426 -28.22 -9.85 13.80
N GLU A 427 -29.38 -10.48 13.59
CA GLU A 427 -30.67 -9.84 13.83
C GLU A 427 -30.69 -9.34 15.29
N GLY A 428 -30.84 -8.03 15.49
CA GLY A 428 -31.09 -7.45 16.81
C GLY A 428 -29.87 -7.09 17.67
N THR A 429 -28.64 -7.00 17.14
CA THR A 429 -27.52 -6.44 17.93
C THR A 429 -27.25 -4.97 17.61
N GLU A 430 -27.72 -4.12 18.52
CA GLU A 430 -27.27 -2.75 18.73
C GLU A 430 -25.79 -2.80 19.18
N ILE A 431 -24.86 -2.54 18.27
CA ILE A 431 -23.47 -2.31 18.62
C ILE A 431 -23.22 -0.81 18.51
N GLU A 432 -23.41 -0.10 19.62
CA GLU A 432 -22.86 1.24 19.79
C GLU A 432 -21.34 1.14 19.85
N GLY A 433 -20.63 1.89 18.98
CA GLY A 433 -19.26 2.29 19.27
C GLY A 433 -18.13 1.82 18.35
N CYS A 434 -18.37 1.45 17.08
CA CYS A 434 -17.25 1.36 16.14
C CYS A 434 -17.63 1.76 14.71
N VAL A 435 -17.28 2.98 14.32
CA VAL A 435 -17.39 3.49 12.94
C VAL A 435 -16.48 2.71 11.98
N SER A 436 -15.42 2.07 12.49
CA SER A 436 -14.47 1.27 11.71
C SER A 436 -14.96 -0.15 11.36
N CYS A 437 -15.99 -0.66 12.04
CA CYS A 437 -16.59 -1.98 11.78
C CYS A 437 -17.86 -1.88 10.91
N ALA A 438 -18.22 -0.68 10.43
CA ALA A 438 -19.44 -0.40 9.67
C ALA A 438 -19.18 -0.05 8.19
N LEU A 439 -17.99 -0.37 7.67
CA LEU A 439 -17.64 -0.27 6.24
C LEU A 439 -17.43 -1.66 5.69
#